data_AF-A0A1V6I9Q3-F1
#
_entry.id   AF-A0A1V6I9Q3-F1
#
_cell.length_a   1.000
_cell.length_b   1.000
_cell.length_c   1.000
_cell.angle_alpha   90.00
_cell.angle_beta   90.00
_cell.angle_gamma   90.00
#
_symmetry.space_group_name_H-M   'P 1'
#
loop_
_entity.id
_entity.type
_entity.pdbx_description
1 polymer ?
#
loop_
_entity_poly.entity_id
_entity_poly.type
_entity_poly.pdbx_seq_one_letter_code
_entity_poly.pdbx_strand_id
1 'polypeptide(L)'
;MLPRRHILDVYETTKGDKELLSMATLTLAIDAIKYSQKHPKKDHLVEALELNEFICYMFPLKRPNNRSLLYHVVSDLLGLLMYGFPKKTKQSIESLETINYSEKNMEAYPVIEVWNSLKGKVYSKKHGATSIIEGFIKKIMIEMHIIEHYPFVDDIFYESKENIKEWLPSFTGYYDKHVKTIRNTFDKWWSTWLCKEDKDKILQSMVDRLCYQAEHEFDIILDKNQVFSSIQDKKEECQKENMLFSKWYQEGINLLLKI
;
A
#
# COMPACT_ATOMS: atom_id res chain seq x y z
N MET A 1 1.53 -4.63 -0.45
CA MET A 1 0.58 -3.60 -0.92
C MET A 1 -0.83 -4.01 -0.61
N LEU A 2 -1.65 -3.06 -0.21
CA LEU A 2 -3.06 -3.25 0.11
C LEU A 2 -3.85 -2.05 -0.46
N PRO A 3 -4.11 -1.99 -1.78
CA PRO A 3 -4.73 -0.81 -2.39
C PRO A 3 -6.08 -0.46 -1.75
N ARG A 4 -6.92 -1.46 -1.44
CA ARG A 4 -8.22 -1.21 -0.81
C ARG A 4 -8.07 -0.81 0.65
N ARG A 5 -7.07 -1.35 1.35
CA ARG A 5 -6.69 -0.85 2.69
C ARG A 5 -6.27 0.61 2.64
N HIS A 6 -5.46 1.04 1.68
CA HIS A 6 -5.05 2.43 1.57
C HIS A 6 -6.21 3.39 1.27
N ILE A 7 -7.23 2.94 0.53
CA ILE A 7 -8.47 3.73 0.36
C ILE A 7 -9.22 3.82 1.70
N LEU A 8 -9.36 2.69 2.40
CA LEU A 8 -10.03 2.65 3.69
C LEU A 8 -9.29 3.49 4.75
N ASP A 9 -7.96 3.49 4.73
CA ASP A 9 -7.08 4.32 5.56
C ASP A 9 -7.34 5.82 5.37
N VAL A 10 -7.53 6.26 4.12
CA VAL A 10 -7.91 7.64 3.81
C VAL A 10 -9.32 7.91 4.30
N TYR A 11 -10.28 7.01 4.03
CA TYR A 11 -11.66 7.14 4.50
C TYR A 11 -11.76 7.31 6.01
N GLU A 12 -10.99 6.56 6.80
CA GLU A 12 -10.95 6.66 8.26
C GLU A 12 -10.50 8.05 8.77
N THR A 13 -9.89 8.88 7.91
CA THR A 13 -9.32 10.18 8.27
C THR A 13 -9.94 11.39 7.56
N THR A 14 -10.77 11.15 6.54
CA THR A 14 -11.32 12.19 5.64
C THR A 14 -12.82 12.36 5.83
N LYS A 15 -13.33 13.61 5.70
CA LYS A 15 -14.74 13.95 5.98
C LYS A 15 -15.63 14.14 4.73
N GLY A 16 -15.08 14.11 3.51
CA GLY A 16 -15.85 14.35 2.29
C GLY A 16 -15.42 13.53 1.07
N ASP A 17 -16.39 13.18 0.22
CA ASP A 17 -16.23 12.21 -0.88
C ASP A 17 -15.23 12.65 -1.97
N LYS A 18 -15.25 13.93 -2.35
CA LYS A 18 -14.32 14.47 -3.36
C LYS A 18 -12.88 14.49 -2.86
N GLU A 19 -12.70 14.82 -1.58
CA GLU A 19 -11.39 14.83 -0.93
C GLU A 19 -10.88 13.39 -0.79
N LEU A 20 -11.76 12.46 -0.41
CA LEU A 20 -11.48 11.03 -0.33
C LEU A 20 -11.01 10.48 -1.68
N LEU A 21 -11.74 10.70 -2.77
CA LEU A 21 -11.34 10.22 -4.10
C LEU A 21 -9.97 10.78 -4.51
N SER A 22 -9.76 12.09 -4.32
CA SER A 22 -8.49 12.74 -4.67
C SER A 22 -7.32 12.16 -3.87
N MET A 23 -7.46 12.10 -2.54
CA MET A 23 -6.46 11.56 -1.62
C MET A 23 -6.16 10.08 -1.87
N ALA A 24 -7.20 9.27 -2.06
CA ALA A 24 -7.06 7.84 -2.36
C ALA A 24 -6.38 7.62 -3.71
N THR A 25 -6.70 8.43 -4.72
CA THR A 25 -6.01 8.37 -6.01
C THR A 25 -4.52 8.62 -5.86
N LEU A 26 -4.13 9.60 -5.02
CA LEU A 26 -2.73 9.90 -4.75
C LEU A 26 -2.01 8.72 -4.08
N THR A 27 -2.63 8.09 -3.07
CA THR A 27 -2.03 6.94 -2.37
C THR A 27 -1.89 5.72 -3.26
N LEU A 28 -2.88 5.43 -4.11
CA LEU A 28 -2.78 4.35 -5.09
C LEU A 28 -1.71 4.64 -6.15
N ALA A 29 -1.54 5.91 -6.53
CA ALA A 29 -0.60 6.29 -7.57
C ALA A 29 0.86 6.21 -7.14
N ILE A 30 1.20 6.65 -5.92
CA ILE A 30 2.57 6.45 -5.39
C ILE A 30 2.92 4.95 -5.36
N ASP A 31 1.93 4.13 -4.99
CA ASP A 31 2.02 2.69 -4.94
C ASP A 31 2.26 2.06 -6.32
N ALA A 32 1.64 2.60 -7.37
CA ALA A 32 1.88 2.15 -8.75
C ALA A 32 3.23 2.64 -9.30
N ILE A 33 3.59 3.89 -9.02
CA ILE A 33 4.74 4.54 -9.67
C ILE A 33 6.07 4.01 -9.13
N LYS A 34 6.10 3.35 -7.97
CA LYS A 34 7.30 2.61 -7.51
C LYS A 34 7.77 1.53 -8.49
N TYR A 35 6.90 1.05 -9.38
CA TYR A 35 7.25 0.12 -10.46
C TYR A 35 7.76 0.80 -11.73
N SER A 36 7.73 2.13 -11.80
CA SER A 36 8.21 2.90 -12.96
C SER A 36 9.74 2.90 -13.07
N GLN A 37 10.45 2.60 -11.98
CA GLN A 37 11.91 2.53 -11.95
C GLN A 37 12.35 1.07 -11.87
N LYS A 38 13.31 0.67 -12.71
CA LYS A 38 13.86 -0.70 -12.73
C LYS A 38 14.91 -0.91 -11.62
N HIS A 39 15.50 0.19 -11.17
CA HIS A 39 16.47 0.27 -10.08
C HIS A 39 16.13 1.54 -9.27
N PRO A 40 15.50 1.39 -8.10
CA PRO A 40 15.12 2.55 -7.31
C PRO A 40 16.41 3.18 -6.77
N LYS A 41 16.66 4.43 -7.11
CA LYS A 41 17.81 5.17 -6.56
C LYS A 41 17.56 5.60 -5.10
N LYS A 42 16.30 5.59 -4.66
CA LYS A 42 15.83 6.08 -3.37
C LYS A 42 14.90 5.08 -2.70
N ASP A 43 14.83 5.20 -1.39
CA ASP A 43 13.91 4.48 -0.52
C ASP A 43 12.45 4.90 -0.78
N HIS A 44 11.49 3.99 -0.67
CA HIS A 44 10.08 4.31 -0.92
C HIS A 44 9.52 5.32 0.10
N LEU A 45 9.98 5.25 1.35
CA LEU A 45 9.65 6.23 2.39
C LEU A 45 10.09 7.63 1.96
N VAL A 46 11.38 7.75 1.62
CA VAL A 46 12.00 9.02 1.25
C VAL A 46 11.32 9.56 0.01
N GLU A 47 11.01 8.70 -0.96
CA GLU A 47 10.31 9.08 -2.18
C GLU A 47 8.92 9.66 -1.92
N ALA A 48 8.12 9.04 -1.05
CA ALA A 48 6.79 9.54 -0.69
C ALA A 48 6.86 10.88 0.07
N LEU A 49 7.86 11.06 0.94
CA LEU A 49 8.05 12.27 1.73
C LEU A 49 8.58 13.44 0.88
N GLU A 50 9.58 13.19 0.04
CA GLU A 50 10.09 14.17 -0.93
C GLU A 50 9.01 14.57 -1.95
N LEU A 51 8.19 13.62 -2.42
CA LEU A 51 7.05 13.93 -3.28
C LEU A 51 6.05 14.85 -2.54
N ASN A 52 5.78 14.56 -1.27
CA ASN A 52 4.89 15.38 -0.46
C ASN A 52 5.41 16.82 -0.33
N GLU A 53 6.71 16.99 -0.05
CA GLU A 53 7.38 18.31 -0.02
C GLU A 53 7.32 19.00 -1.38
N PHE A 54 7.62 18.28 -2.46
CA PHE A 54 7.56 18.79 -3.82
C PHE A 54 6.14 19.30 -4.16
N ILE A 55 5.09 18.54 -3.84
CA ILE A 55 3.70 18.95 -4.05
C ILE A 55 3.39 20.20 -3.22
N CYS A 56 3.80 20.24 -1.95
CA CYS A 56 3.60 21.40 -1.09
C CYS A 56 4.25 22.69 -1.64
N TYR A 57 5.41 22.55 -2.29
CA TYR A 57 6.15 23.66 -2.88
C TYR A 57 5.61 24.08 -4.26
N MET A 58 5.48 23.12 -5.19
CA MET A 58 5.12 23.38 -6.58
C MET A 58 3.61 23.53 -6.82
N PHE A 59 2.79 22.89 -5.99
CA PHE A 59 1.32 22.83 -6.16
C PHE A 59 0.60 23.13 -4.83
N PRO A 60 0.76 24.34 -4.25
CA PRO A 60 0.27 24.65 -2.89
C PRO A 60 -1.25 24.49 -2.72
N LEU A 61 -2.03 24.61 -3.80
CA LEU A 61 -3.48 24.37 -3.77
C LEU A 61 -3.86 22.90 -3.52
N LYS A 62 -2.92 21.95 -3.68
CA LYS A 62 -3.10 20.52 -3.40
C LYS A 62 -2.82 20.13 -1.95
N ARG A 63 -2.35 21.06 -1.11
CA ARG A 63 -1.94 20.81 0.29
C ARG A 63 -3.00 20.16 1.20
N PRO A 64 -4.31 20.44 1.04
CA PRO A 64 -5.30 19.70 1.82
C PRO A 64 -5.29 18.21 1.46
N ASN A 65 -5.18 17.89 0.17
CA ASN A 65 -5.34 16.55 -0.39
C ASN A 65 -4.06 15.71 -0.41
N ASN A 66 -2.88 16.27 -0.16
CA ASN A 66 -1.62 15.49 -0.15
C ASN A 66 -1.23 14.94 1.22
N ARG A 67 -1.96 15.29 2.29
CA ARG A 67 -1.78 14.70 3.64
C ARG A 67 -1.87 13.18 3.63
N SER A 68 -2.62 12.61 2.69
CA SER A 68 -2.75 11.16 2.49
C SER A 68 -1.41 10.47 2.19
N LEU A 69 -0.40 11.18 1.66
CA LEU A 69 0.94 10.61 1.49
C LEU A 69 1.62 10.32 2.83
N LEU A 70 1.45 11.20 3.82
CA LEU A 70 1.98 10.96 5.17
C LEU A 70 1.27 9.78 5.83
N TYR A 71 -0.04 9.65 5.60
CA TYR A 71 -0.84 8.56 6.14
C TYR A 71 -0.52 7.22 5.46
N HIS A 72 -0.30 7.24 4.15
CA HIS A 72 0.18 6.09 3.37
C HIS A 72 1.50 5.58 3.92
N VAL A 73 2.45 6.48 4.24
CA VAL A 73 3.71 6.09 4.88
C VAL A 73 3.47 5.39 6.22
N VAL A 74 2.57 5.90 7.07
CA VAL A 74 2.24 5.24 8.35
C VAL A 74 1.67 3.84 8.11
N SER A 75 0.78 3.69 7.13
CA SER A 75 0.18 2.39 6.75
C SER A 75 1.24 1.39 6.28
N ASP A 76 2.16 1.80 5.41
CA ASP A 76 3.23 0.92 4.93
C ASP A 76 4.18 0.51 6.04
N LEU A 77 4.63 1.46 6.87
CA LEU A 77 5.47 1.21 8.03
C LEU A 77 4.80 0.23 9.00
N LEU A 78 3.52 0.43 9.30
CA LEU A 78 2.77 -0.53 10.10
C LEU A 78 2.75 -1.92 9.46
N GLY A 79 2.54 -2.00 8.15
CA GLY A 79 2.61 -3.22 7.38
C GLY A 79 3.94 -3.96 7.54
N LEU A 80 5.07 -3.25 7.61
CA LEU A 80 6.38 -3.87 7.88
C LEU A 80 6.47 -4.43 9.30
N LEU A 81 6.03 -3.66 10.30
CA LEU A 81 6.09 -4.08 11.70
C LEU A 81 5.21 -5.32 11.94
N MET A 82 4.05 -5.35 11.30
CA MET A 82 3.07 -6.41 11.43
C MET A 82 3.43 -7.63 10.60
N TYR A 83 4.03 -7.49 9.41
CA TYR A 83 4.12 -8.57 8.42
C TYR A 83 5.53 -8.90 7.93
N GLY A 84 6.53 -8.10 8.29
CA GLY A 84 7.92 -8.28 7.84
C GLY A 84 8.18 -7.70 6.45
N PHE A 85 9.44 -7.75 6.01
CA PHE A 85 9.89 -7.19 4.74
C PHE A 85 10.79 -8.16 3.96
N PRO A 86 10.68 -8.22 2.62
CA PRO A 86 11.60 -8.97 1.79
C PRO A 86 12.97 -8.28 1.73
N LYS A 87 14.07 -9.01 2.00
CA LYS A 87 15.45 -8.48 1.92
C LYS A 87 16.01 -8.39 0.49
N LYS A 88 15.42 -9.10 -0.46
CA LYS A 88 15.85 -9.16 -1.87
C LYS A 88 14.69 -8.71 -2.74
N THR A 89 14.90 -7.79 -3.69
CA THR A 89 13.86 -7.49 -4.68
C THR A 89 14.45 -7.25 -6.06
N LYS A 90 13.93 -8.01 -7.05
CA LYS A 90 13.71 -7.51 -8.41
C LYS A 90 12.35 -6.84 -8.37
N GLN A 91 12.28 -5.53 -8.62
CA GLN A 91 11.00 -4.83 -8.68
C GLN A 91 10.19 -5.34 -9.87
N SER A 92 9.06 -6.01 -9.61
CA SER A 92 8.13 -6.46 -10.64
C SER A 92 6.72 -6.01 -10.29
N ILE A 93 5.96 -5.52 -11.28
CA ILE A 93 4.56 -5.10 -11.10
C ILE A 93 3.64 -6.28 -10.73
N GLU A 94 4.15 -7.51 -10.87
CA GLU A 94 3.48 -8.76 -10.53
C GLU A 94 3.68 -9.14 -9.06
N SER A 95 4.67 -8.55 -8.37
CA SER A 95 4.91 -8.79 -6.94
C SER A 95 3.84 -8.12 -6.08
N LEU A 96 3.40 -8.79 -4.99
CA LEU A 96 2.43 -8.26 -4.03
C LEU A 96 3.01 -7.12 -3.18
N GLU A 97 4.32 -7.13 -2.97
CA GLU A 97 5.02 -6.06 -2.27
C GLU A 97 6.50 -6.01 -2.62
N THR A 98 7.00 -4.79 -2.77
CA THR A 98 8.43 -4.51 -2.90
C THR A 98 8.71 -3.23 -2.15
N ILE A 99 9.06 -3.34 -0.87
CA ILE A 99 9.54 -2.17 -0.16
C ILE A 99 10.82 -2.50 0.61
N ASN A 100 11.88 -1.78 0.24
CA ASN A 100 13.15 -1.77 0.94
C ASN A 100 13.21 -0.45 1.69
N TYR A 101 13.08 -0.53 3.02
CA TYR A 101 13.31 0.60 3.91
C TYR A 101 14.72 0.48 4.49
N SER A 102 15.64 1.30 4.01
CA SER A 102 16.94 1.52 4.63
C SER A 102 16.79 2.50 5.80
N GLU A 103 17.08 2.03 7.01
CA GLU A 103 17.08 2.87 8.23
C GLU A 103 18.04 4.09 8.11
N LYS A 104 18.97 4.06 7.14
CA LYS A 104 20.05 5.05 6.98
C LYS A 104 19.61 6.48 6.66
N ASN A 105 18.43 6.68 6.09
CA ASN A 105 17.95 8.01 5.68
C ASN A 105 16.69 8.45 6.43
N MET A 106 16.35 7.74 7.52
CA MET A 106 15.09 7.99 8.20
C MET A 106 15.15 9.22 9.11
N GLU A 107 16.31 9.57 9.71
CA GLU A 107 16.52 10.46 10.88
C GLU A 107 15.82 11.83 10.96
N ALA A 108 15.27 12.38 9.86
CA ALA A 108 14.77 13.77 9.82
C ALA A 108 13.24 13.97 9.79
N TYR A 109 12.42 12.91 9.71
CA TYR A 109 10.98 13.03 9.48
C TYR A 109 10.09 12.72 10.71
N PRO A 110 8.98 13.46 10.96
CA PRO A 110 8.04 13.17 12.06
C PRO A 110 7.51 11.74 12.07
N VAL A 111 7.44 11.11 10.89
CA VAL A 111 6.97 9.73 10.73
C VAL A 111 7.91 8.69 11.36
N ILE A 112 9.16 9.05 11.66
CA ILE A 112 10.07 8.19 12.44
C ILE A 112 9.59 8.06 13.88
N GLU A 113 9.09 9.14 14.48
CA GLU A 113 8.63 9.10 15.86
C GLU A 113 7.43 8.16 15.97
N VAL A 114 6.55 8.22 14.96
CA VAL A 114 5.46 7.26 14.78
C VAL A 114 6.01 5.84 14.65
N TRP A 115 6.99 5.61 13.77
CA TRP A 115 7.65 4.32 13.60
C TRP A 115 8.24 3.77 14.90
N ASN A 116 9.03 4.56 15.62
CA ASN A 116 9.69 4.15 16.85
C ASN A 116 8.68 3.81 17.94
N SER A 117 7.61 4.60 18.06
CA SER A 117 6.51 4.34 18.99
C SER A 117 5.78 3.03 18.65
N LEU A 118 5.41 2.82 17.38
CA LEU A 118 4.75 1.61 16.93
C LEU A 118 5.67 0.38 17.05
N LYS A 119 6.97 0.51 16.76
CA LYS A 119 7.95 -0.57 16.87
C LYS A 119 7.99 -1.15 18.29
N GLY A 120 7.88 -0.31 19.33
CA GLY A 120 7.82 -0.79 20.72
C GLY A 120 6.56 -1.57 21.09
N LYS A 121 5.46 -1.43 20.32
CA LYS A 121 4.13 -1.97 20.66
C LYS A 121 3.65 -3.08 19.74
N VAL A 122 4.04 -3.00 18.46
CA VAL A 122 3.51 -3.84 17.37
C VAL A 122 4.54 -4.85 16.89
N TYR A 123 5.83 -4.52 16.96
CA TYR A 123 6.87 -5.34 16.36
C TYR A 123 6.89 -6.73 16.99
N SER A 124 6.59 -7.73 16.15
CA SER A 124 6.88 -9.13 16.44
C SER A 124 8.15 -9.51 15.69
N LYS A 125 9.07 -10.20 16.36
CA LYS A 125 10.34 -10.62 15.74
C LYS A 125 10.04 -11.66 14.65
N LYS A 126 9.91 -11.23 13.40
CA LYS A 126 9.64 -12.09 12.24
C LYS A 126 10.93 -12.37 11.50
N HIS A 127 11.45 -13.59 11.66
CA HIS A 127 12.66 -14.04 10.99
C HIS A 127 12.34 -15.13 9.99
N GLY A 128 12.79 -14.93 8.75
CA GLY A 128 12.77 -15.96 7.72
C GLY A 128 11.58 -15.88 6.78
N ALA A 129 11.75 -16.55 5.63
CA ALA A 129 10.84 -16.52 4.50
C ALA A 129 9.39 -16.92 4.86
N THR A 130 9.21 -17.94 5.68
CA THR A 130 7.88 -18.43 6.09
C THR A 130 7.06 -17.35 6.80
N SER A 131 7.67 -16.60 7.72
CA SER A 131 7.00 -15.53 8.46
C SER A 131 6.58 -14.35 7.56
N ILE A 132 7.33 -14.11 6.47
CA ILE A 132 7.02 -13.08 5.46
C ILE A 132 5.86 -13.54 4.58
N ILE A 133 5.88 -14.81 4.15
CA ILE A 133 4.78 -15.41 3.37
C ILE A 133 3.47 -15.40 4.17
N GLU A 134 3.49 -15.79 5.44
CA GLU A 134 2.34 -15.66 6.34
C GLU A 134 1.87 -14.20 6.45
N GLY A 135 2.81 -13.25 6.46
CA GLY A 135 2.52 -11.82 6.37
C GLY A 135 1.76 -11.45 5.10
N PHE A 136 2.14 -11.97 3.94
CA PHE A 136 1.40 -11.76 2.69
C PHE A 136 0.00 -12.38 2.72
N ILE A 137 -0.16 -13.58 3.28
CA ILE A 137 -1.48 -14.20 3.44
C ILE A 137 -2.40 -13.29 4.28
N LYS A 138 -1.91 -12.78 5.41
CA LYS A 138 -2.64 -11.83 6.27
C LYS A 138 -3.01 -10.54 5.55
N LYS A 139 -2.13 -10.04 4.67
CA LYS A 139 -2.43 -8.89 3.80
C LYS A 139 -3.59 -9.20 2.85
N ILE A 140 -3.58 -10.35 2.19
CA ILE A 140 -4.68 -10.76 1.31
C ILE A 140 -5.99 -10.90 2.11
N MET A 141 -5.95 -11.42 3.34
CA MET A 141 -7.11 -11.48 4.22
C MET A 141 -7.73 -10.10 4.49
N ILE A 142 -6.89 -9.08 4.71
CA ILE A 142 -7.36 -7.69 4.86
C ILE A 142 -8.07 -7.20 3.58
N GLU A 143 -7.46 -7.38 2.41
CA GLU A 143 -8.08 -6.99 1.12
C GLU A 143 -9.44 -7.65 0.94
N MET A 144 -9.53 -8.96 1.21
CA MET A 144 -10.79 -9.71 1.06
C MET A 144 -11.86 -9.25 2.04
N HIS A 145 -11.49 -8.96 3.29
CA HIS A 145 -12.44 -8.40 4.25
C HIS A 145 -12.99 -7.05 3.76
N ILE A 146 -12.14 -6.20 3.19
CA ILE A 146 -12.54 -4.89 2.68
C ILE A 146 -13.49 -5.03 1.49
N ILE A 147 -13.16 -5.90 0.53
CA ILE A 147 -14.02 -6.21 -0.63
C ILE A 147 -15.41 -6.67 -0.17
N GLU A 148 -15.49 -7.45 0.91
CA GLU A 148 -16.75 -8.00 1.38
C GLU A 148 -17.61 -6.98 2.14
N HIS A 149 -17.01 -6.09 2.93
CA HIS A 149 -17.74 -5.25 3.89
C HIS A 149 -17.76 -3.76 3.55
N TYR A 150 -16.92 -3.31 2.63
CA TYR A 150 -16.78 -1.89 2.26
C TYR A 150 -16.88 -1.73 0.73
N PRO A 151 -18.05 -2.01 0.12
CA PRO A 151 -18.20 -1.99 -1.34
C PRO A 151 -17.87 -0.64 -1.99
N PHE A 152 -18.08 0.47 -1.26
CA PHE A 152 -17.73 1.81 -1.71
C PHE A 152 -16.22 1.99 -1.95
N VAL A 153 -15.38 1.20 -1.28
CA VAL A 153 -13.92 1.23 -1.50
C VAL A 153 -13.61 0.81 -2.93
N ASP A 154 -14.34 -0.16 -3.47
CA ASP A 154 -14.16 -0.61 -4.85
C ASP A 154 -14.75 0.39 -5.86
N ASP A 155 -15.76 1.20 -5.47
CA ASP A 155 -16.20 2.36 -6.26
C ASP A 155 -15.09 3.41 -6.38
N ILE A 156 -14.49 3.81 -5.24
CA ILE A 156 -13.38 4.77 -5.22
C ILE A 156 -12.17 4.23 -5.99
N PHE A 157 -11.85 2.94 -5.84
CA PHE A 157 -10.76 2.32 -6.59
C PHE A 157 -11.03 2.37 -8.10
N TYR A 158 -12.27 2.11 -8.52
CA TYR A 158 -12.66 2.21 -9.92
C TYR A 158 -12.51 3.65 -10.44
N GLU A 159 -13.04 4.63 -9.72
CA GLU A 159 -12.98 6.05 -10.08
C GLU A 159 -11.55 6.62 -10.10
N SER A 160 -10.66 6.08 -9.28
CA SER A 160 -9.25 6.50 -9.22
C SER A 160 -8.53 6.38 -10.56
N LYS A 161 -8.96 5.42 -11.40
CA LYS A 161 -8.42 5.19 -12.75
C LYS A 161 -8.44 6.46 -13.59
N GLU A 162 -9.56 7.18 -13.57
CA GLU A 162 -9.69 8.43 -14.30
C GLU A 162 -9.23 9.63 -13.48
N ASN A 163 -9.41 9.58 -12.16
CA ASN A 163 -9.05 10.69 -11.29
C ASN A 163 -7.53 10.94 -11.22
N ILE A 164 -6.68 9.97 -11.59
CA ILE A 164 -5.21 10.15 -11.66
C ILE A 164 -4.78 11.38 -12.44
N LYS A 165 -5.58 11.82 -13.42
CA LYS A 165 -5.35 13.05 -14.21
C LYS A 165 -5.12 14.28 -13.35
N GLU A 166 -5.72 14.32 -12.16
CA GLU A 166 -5.57 15.40 -11.18
C GLU A 166 -4.12 15.52 -10.67
N TRP A 167 -3.43 14.37 -10.56
CA TRP A 167 -2.11 14.25 -9.96
C TRP A 167 -0.98 14.09 -10.99
N LEU A 168 -1.31 13.85 -12.26
CA LEU A 168 -0.33 13.71 -13.34
C LEU A 168 0.67 14.88 -13.38
N PRO A 169 0.29 16.17 -13.26
CA PRO A 169 1.26 17.26 -13.25
C PRO A 169 2.30 17.12 -12.13
N SER A 170 1.86 16.79 -10.91
CA SER A 170 2.73 16.56 -9.76
C SER A 170 3.73 15.43 -10.00
N PHE A 171 3.24 14.29 -10.48
CA PHE A 171 4.10 13.13 -10.75
C PHE A 171 5.06 13.37 -11.91
N THR A 172 4.62 14.03 -12.97
CA THR A 172 5.50 14.33 -14.12
C THR A 172 6.62 15.28 -13.74
N GLY A 173 6.31 16.31 -12.93
CA GLY A 173 7.31 17.25 -12.44
C GLY A 173 8.30 16.62 -11.47
N TYR A 174 7.83 15.76 -10.56
CA TYR A 174 8.68 15.12 -9.56
C TYR A 174 9.59 14.04 -10.16
N TYR A 175 9.03 13.15 -10.99
CA TYR A 175 9.78 12.02 -11.55
C TYR A 175 10.54 12.34 -12.84
N ASP A 176 10.34 13.53 -13.41
CA ASP A 176 10.84 13.93 -14.73
C ASP A 176 10.49 12.87 -15.79
N LYS A 177 9.20 12.57 -15.89
CA LYS A 177 8.65 11.59 -16.84
C LYS A 177 7.50 12.17 -17.63
N HIS A 178 7.35 11.70 -18.87
CA HIS A 178 6.18 12.04 -19.67
C HIS A 178 4.89 11.52 -19.02
N VAL A 179 3.81 12.33 -19.14
CA VAL A 179 2.45 12.02 -18.67
C VAL A 179 2.02 10.61 -19.06
N LYS A 180 2.27 10.22 -20.32
CA LYS A 180 1.92 8.89 -20.85
C LYS A 180 2.60 7.75 -20.10
N THR A 181 3.85 7.94 -19.68
CA THR A 181 4.61 6.92 -18.94
C THR A 181 4.01 6.69 -17.55
N ILE A 182 3.71 7.78 -16.83
CA ILE A 182 3.07 7.70 -15.51
C ILE A 182 1.68 7.06 -15.62
N ARG A 183 0.84 7.54 -16.55
CA ARG A 183 -0.51 6.98 -16.76
C ARG A 183 -0.48 5.50 -17.13
N ASN A 184 0.37 5.10 -18.07
CA ASN A 184 0.49 3.69 -18.46
C ASN A 184 0.97 2.80 -17.30
N THR A 185 1.85 3.30 -16.45
CA THR A 185 2.32 2.55 -15.27
C THR A 185 1.19 2.35 -14.27
N PHE A 186 0.43 3.42 -14.00
CA PHE A 186 -0.75 3.37 -13.15
C PHE A 186 -1.83 2.43 -13.71
N ASP A 187 -2.17 2.54 -15.00
CA ASP A 187 -3.18 1.70 -15.65
C ASP A 187 -2.78 0.22 -15.61
N LYS A 188 -1.49 -0.09 -15.87
CA LYS A 188 -0.98 -1.46 -15.78
C LYS A 188 -1.09 -1.99 -14.36
N TRP A 189 -0.64 -1.23 -13.37
CA TRP A 189 -0.73 -1.61 -11.95
C TRP A 189 -2.19 -1.80 -11.51
N TRP A 190 -3.05 -0.83 -11.83
CA TRP A 190 -4.48 -0.84 -11.50
C TRP A 190 -5.16 -2.11 -12.03
N SER A 191 -4.84 -2.52 -13.27
CA SER A 191 -5.41 -3.71 -13.89
C SER A 191 -5.08 -5.02 -13.16
N THR A 192 -3.99 -5.08 -12.40
CA THR A 192 -3.60 -6.28 -11.63
C THR A 192 -4.54 -6.59 -10.46
N TRP A 193 -5.31 -5.59 -10.01
CA TRP A 193 -6.16 -5.68 -8.83
C TRP A 193 -7.61 -6.04 -9.11
N LEU A 194 -7.96 -6.20 -10.40
CA LEU A 194 -9.23 -6.74 -10.86
C LEU A 194 -10.43 -6.05 -10.20
N CYS A 195 -10.38 -4.72 -10.10
CA CYS A 195 -11.46 -3.91 -9.51
C CYS A 195 -12.79 -4.18 -10.24
N LYS A 196 -13.89 -4.28 -9.48
CA LYS A 196 -15.25 -4.64 -9.95
C LYS A 196 -15.44 -6.05 -10.53
N GLU A 197 -14.44 -6.91 -10.43
CA GLU A 197 -14.57 -8.31 -10.82
C GLU A 197 -15.14 -9.17 -9.67
N ASP A 198 -15.41 -10.44 -9.97
CA ASP A 198 -15.84 -11.43 -9.00
C ASP A 198 -14.81 -11.64 -7.86
N LYS A 199 -15.30 -11.83 -6.63
CA LYS A 199 -14.46 -11.92 -5.42
C LYS A 199 -13.51 -13.11 -5.47
N ASP A 200 -13.97 -14.26 -5.95
CA ASP A 200 -13.13 -15.46 -6.05
C ASP A 200 -12.05 -15.25 -7.12
N LYS A 201 -12.37 -14.58 -8.22
CA LYS A 201 -11.39 -14.19 -9.24
C LYS A 201 -10.34 -13.22 -8.70
N ILE A 202 -10.74 -12.23 -7.90
CA ILE A 202 -9.81 -11.29 -7.24
C ILE A 202 -8.88 -12.05 -6.28
N LEU A 203 -9.44 -12.87 -5.38
CA LEU A 203 -8.67 -13.70 -4.46
C LEU A 203 -7.69 -14.60 -5.22
N GLN A 204 -8.18 -15.25 -6.28
CA GLN A 204 -7.37 -16.18 -7.05
C GLN A 204 -6.13 -15.51 -7.64
N SER A 205 -6.30 -14.31 -8.22
CA SER A 205 -5.22 -13.48 -8.75
C SER A 205 -4.20 -13.07 -7.68
N MET A 206 -4.66 -12.72 -6.47
CA MET A 206 -3.76 -12.39 -5.35
C MET A 206 -2.95 -13.60 -4.89
N VAL A 207 -3.59 -14.79 -4.78
CA VAL A 207 -2.91 -16.03 -4.42
C VAL A 207 -1.89 -16.43 -5.49
N ASP A 208 -2.21 -16.25 -6.78
CA ASP A 208 -1.28 -16.53 -7.87
C ASP A 208 -0.01 -15.67 -7.80
N ARG A 209 -0.17 -14.37 -7.53
CA ARG A 209 0.97 -13.47 -7.31
C ARG A 209 1.77 -13.83 -6.07
N LEU A 210 1.12 -14.28 -4.99
CA LEU A 210 1.81 -14.78 -3.79
C LEU A 210 2.64 -16.03 -4.10
N CYS A 211 2.05 -17.02 -4.78
CA CYS A 211 2.76 -18.24 -5.16
C CYS A 211 3.97 -17.93 -6.03
N TYR A 212 3.80 -17.07 -7.05
CA TYR A 212 4.90 -16.62 -7.90
C TYR A 212 6.01 -15.94 -7.08
N GLN A 213 5.65 -15.03 -6.19
CA GLN A 213 6.62 -14.32 -5.34
C GLN A 213 7.32 -15.28 -4.35
N ALA A 214 6.59 -16.22 -3.75
CA ALA A 214 7.13 -17.22 -2.83
C ALA A 214 8.19 -18.10 -3.51
N GLU A 215 7.90 -18.57 -4.72
CA GLU A 215 8.82 -19.41 -5.50
C GLU A 215 10.07 -18.61 -5.92
N HIS A 216 9.88 -17.43 -6.51
CA HIS A 216 10.97 -16.69 -7.15
C HIS A 216 11.86 -15.91 -6.17
N GLU A 217 11.32 -15.46 -5.03
CA GLU A 217 12.07 -14.65 -4.06
C GLU A 217 12.55 -15.45 -2.85
N PHE A 218 11.85 -16.53 -2.51
CA PHE A 218 12.09 -17.30 -1.29
C PHE A 218 12.35 -18.79 -1.51
N ASP A 219 12.23 -19.29 -2.75
CA ASP A 219 12.41 -20.71 -3.08
C ASP A 219 11.42 -21.62 -2.32
N ILE A 220 10.19 -21.13 -2.12
CA ILE A 220 9.11 -21.82 -1.42
C ILE A 220 7.94 -22.05 -2.37
N ILE A 221 7.56 -23.31 -2.53
CA ILE A 221 6.37 -23.71 -3.29
C ILE A 221 5.18 -23.77 -2.32
N LEU A 222 4.14 -23.00 -2.62
CA LEU A 222 2.90 -22.97 -1.84
C LEU A 222 1.81 -23.80 -2.50
N ASP A 223 1.02 -24.53 -1.70
CA ASP A 223 -0.22 -25.13 -2.18
C ASP A 223 -1.27 -24.02 -2.39
N LYS A 224 -1.49 -23.69 -3.66
CA LYS A 224 -2.44 -22.66 -4.11
C LYS A 224 -3.85 -22.89 -3.58
N ASN A 225 -4.33 -24.13 -3.57
CA ASN A 225 -5.69 -24.45 -3.12
C ASN A 225 -5.79 -24.31 -1.60
N GLN A 226 -4.78 -24.77 -0.86
CA GLN A 226 -4.73 -24.63 0.59
C GLN A 226 -4.74 -23.15 0.99
N VAL A 227 -3.91 -22.31 0.36
CA VAL A 227 -3.86 -20.87 0.63
C VAL A 227 -5.21 -20.20 0.31
N PHE A 228 -5.79 -20.51 -0.86
CA PHE A 228 -7.10 -19.99 -1.26
C PHE A 228 -8.19 -20.30 -0.23
N SER A 229 -8.38 -21.57 0.13
CA SER A 229 -9.37 -21.99 1.13
C SER A 229 -9.11 -21.38 2.50
N SER A 230 -7.84 -21.26 2.91
CA SER A 230 -7.48 -20.65 4.20
C SER A 230 -7.90 -19.19 4.34
N ILE A 231 -8.14 -18.49 3.24
CA ILE A 231 -8.60 -17.10 3.21
C ILE A 231 -10.12 -17.07 3.01
N GLN A 232 -10.63 -17.84 2.06
CA GLN A 232 -12.06 -17.86 1.70
C GLN A 232 -12.95 -18.34 2.86
N ASP A 233 -12.54 -19.42 3.54
CA ASP A 233 -13.35 -20.07 4.57
C ASP A 233 -13.26 -19.37 5.93
N LYS A 234 -12.23 -18.54 6.14
CA LYS A 234 -11.87 -17.96 7.43
C LYS A 234 -12.22 -16.48 7.56
N LYS A 235 -13.48 -16.15 7.32
CA LYS A 235 -13.98 -14.75 7.34
C LYS A 235 -13.73 -14.03 8.67
N GLU A 236 -13.88 -14.72 9.79
CA GLU A 236 -13.61 -14.16 11.12
C GLU A 236 -12.13 -13.80 11.33
N GLU A 237 -11.20 -14.62 10.82
CA GLU A 237 -9.78 -14.31 10.89
C GLU A 237 -9.46 -13.07 10.03
N CYS A 238 -10.08 -12.96 8.85
CA CYS A 238 -9.94 -11.79 7.98
C CYS A 238 -10.42 -10.49 8.67
N GLN A 239 -11.57 -10.55 9.35
CA GLN A 239 -12.08 -9.44 10.13
C GLN A 239 -11.15 -9.05 11.28
N LYS A 240 -10.67 -10.03 12.06
CA LYS A 240 -9.76 -9.79 13.19
C LYS A 240 -8.46 -9.14 12.73
N GLU A 241 -7.90 -9.60 11.62
CA GLU A 241 -6.68 -9.05 11.06
C GLU A 241 -6.88 -7.61 10.56
N ASN A 242 -7.99 -7.31 9.88
CA ASN A 242 -8.32 -5.94 9.47
C ASN A 242 -8.54 -5.01 10.66
N MET A 243 -9.25 -5.45 11.70
CA MET A 243 -9.46 -4.65 12.91
C MET A 243 -8.15 -4.37 13.65
N LEU A 244 -7.26 -5.36 13.72
CA LEU A 244 -5.94 -5.19 14.33
C LEU A 244 -5.11 -4.15 13.56
N PHE A 245 -5.13 -4.21 12.23
CA PHE A 245 -4.47 -3.23 11.38
C PHE A 245 -5.05 -1.82 11.60
N SER A 246 -6.38 -1.65 11.48
CA SER A 246 -7.05 -0.36 11.69
C SER A 246 -6.72 0.25 13.06
N LYS A 247 -6.70 -0.56 14.14
CA LYS A 247 -6.36 -0.08 15.48
C LYS A 247 -4.99 0.59 15.51
N TRP A 248 -3.97 -0.11 15.00
CA TRP A 248 -2.60 0.42 15.04
C TRP A 248 -2.38 1.54 14.04
N TYR A 249 -3.05 1.49 12.89
CA TYR A 249 -3.04 2.57 11.91
C TYR A 249 -3.58 3.87 12.53
N GLN A 250 -4.76 3.81 13.15
CA GLN A 250 -5.34 4.96 13.84
C GLN A 250 -4.45 5.47 14.99
N GLU A 251 -3.81 4.59 15.75
CA GLU A 251 -2.85 5.01 16.76
C GLU A 251 -1.65 5.75 16.16
N GLY A 252 -1.12 5.25 15.04
CA GLY A 252 -0.02 5.89 14.31
C GLY A 252 -0.41 7.26 13.74
N ILE A 253 -1.58 7.37 13.12
CA ILE A 253 -2.11 8.65 12.61
C ILE A 253 -2.35 9.64 13.74
N ASN A 254 -2.95 9.21 14.85
CA ASN A 254 -3.18 10.08 16.00
C ASN A 254 -1.88 10.60 16.63
N LEU A 255 -0.81 9.80 16.59
CA LEU A 255 0.51 10.25 17.02
C LEU A 255 1.09 11.26 16.02
N LEU A 256 1.02 10.96 14.72
CA LEU A 256 1.49 11.87 13.66
C LEU A 256 0.82 13.25 13.76
N LEU A 257 -0.49 13.29 14.02
CA LEU A 257 -1.25 14.54 14.14
C LEU A 257 -0.97 15.34 15.42
N LYS A 258 -0.31 14.73 16.42
CA LYS A 258 0.07 15.40 17.67
C LYS A 258 1.44 16.08 17.57
N ILE A 259 2.29 15.64 16.64
CA ILE A 259 3.62 16.19 16.37
C ILE A 259 3.47 17.41 15.46
#